data_AF-A0A4R2BR42-F1
#
_entry.id   AF-A0A4R2BR42-F1
#
_cell.length_a   1.000
_cell.length_b   1.000
_cell.length_c   1.000
_cell.angle_alpha   90.00
_cell.angle_beta   90.00
_cell.angle_gamma   90.00
#
_symmetry.space_group_name_H-M   'P 1'
#
loop_
_entity.id
_entity.type
_entity.pdbx_description
1 polymer ?
#
loop_
_entity_poly.entity_id
_entity_poly.type
_entity_poly.pdbx_seq_one_letter_code
_entity_poly.pdbx_strand_id
1 'polypeptide(L)'
;MDEKTFGTALGVSVAHVRGYEQGTGRVSAAELLTMADILQVHFSFFFEKAPGSDGGMPMTVGRRDVSRSMVFPSRIVRRWRIIRPSLWGGRSTGLSAG
;
A
#
# COMPACT_ATOMS: atom_id res chain seq x y z
N MET A 1 -3.22 -6.04 -24.17
CA MET A 1 -4.26 -5.14 -23.63
C MET A 1 -3.63 -3.75 -23.57
N ASP A 2 -4.31 -2.70 -24.03
CA ASP A 2 -3.79 -1.33 -24.03
C ASP A 2 -3.90 -0.64 -22.65
N GLU A 3 -3.03 0.32 -22.34
CA GLU A 3 -3.03 1.08 -21.05
C GLU A 3 -4.42 1.64 -20.70
N LYS A 4 -5.14 2.16 -21.70
CA LYS A 4 -6.46 2.79 -21.54
C LYS A 4 -7.54 1.77 -21.21
N THR A 5 -7.48 0.57 -21.79
CA THR A 5 -8.48 -0.48 -21.54
C THR A 5 -8.24 -1.12 -20.18
N PHE A 6 -6.98 -1.28 -19.79
CA PHE A 6 -6.61 -1.75 -18.45
C PHE A 6 -6.98 -0.75 -17.34
N GLY A 7 -6.67 0.54 -17.53
CA GLY A 7 -7.08 1.59 -16.59
C GLY A 7 -8.59 1.67 -16.41
N THR A 8 -9.36 1.50 -17.49
CA THR A 8 -10.83 1.43 -17.44
C THR A 8 -11.32 0.22 -16.66
N ALA A 9 -10.71 -0.95 -16.84
CA ALA A 9 -11.06 -2.17 -16.10
C ALA A 9 -10.75 -2.07 -14.60
N LEU A 10 -9.71 -1.33 -14.22
CA LEU A 10 -9.32 -1.07 -12.83
C LEU A 10 -10.02 0.15 -12.19
N GLY A 11 -10.68 1.00 -12.99
CA GLY A 11 -11.21 2.28 -12.52
C GLY A 11 -10.13 3.31 -12.16
N VAL A 12 -8.93 3.20 -12.75
CA VAL A 12 -7.80 4.13 -12.51
C VAL A 12 -7.45 4.92 -13.77
N SER A 13 -6.81 6.08 -13.59
CA SER A 13 -6.38 6.90 -14.73
C SER A 13 -5.18 6.27 -15.47
N VAL A 14 -5.03 6.60 -16.76
CA VAL A 14 -3.90 6.12 -17.59
C VAL A 14 -2.55 6.54 -17.01
N ALA A 15 -2.46 7.74 -16.41
CA ALA A 15 -1.26 8.18 -15.71
C ALA A 15 -0.91 7.29 -14.51
N HIS A 16 -1.92 6.75 -13.82
CA HIS A 16 -1.71 5.83 -12.70
C HIS A 16 -1.19 4.47 -13.19
N VAL A 17 -1.75 3.94 -14.29
CA VAL A 17 -1.26 2.72 -14.96
C VAL A 17 0.21 2.89 -15.34
N ARG A 18 0.55 4.00 -15.99
CA ARG A 18 1.94 4.33 -16.35
C ARG A 18 2.85 4.43 -15.12
N GLY A 19 2.34 4.95 -14.01
CA GLY A 19 3.05 4.99 -12.73
C GLY A 19 3.37 3.59 -12.20
N TYR A 20 2.46 2.62 -12.36
CA TYR A 20 2.71 1.22 -12.00
C TYR A 20 3.77 0.59 -12.91
N GLU A 21 3.68 0.80 -14.22
CA GLU A 21 4.66 0.29 -15.19
C GLU A 21 6.06 0.86 -14.97
N GLN A 22 6.15 2.13 -14.59
CA GLN A 22 7.43 2.80 -14.28
C GLN A 22 7.92 2.54 -12.85
N GLY A 23 7.15 1.82 -12.03
CA GLY A 23 7.49 1.51 -10.64
C GLY A 23 7.45 2.70 -9.67
N THR A 24 6.83 3.83 -10.06
CA THR A 24 6.68 5.01 -9.21
C THR A 24 5.43 4.94 -8.32
N GLY A 25 4.42 4.18 -8.73
CA GLY A 25 3.21 3.88 -7.96
C GLY A 25 3.34 2.58 -7.17
N ARG A 26 3.05 2.61 -5.86
CA ARG A 26 2.95 1.39 -5.03
C ARG A 26 1.57 0.77 -5.22
N VAL A 27 1.52 -0.54 -5.40
CA VAL A 27 0.27 -1.30 -5.54
C VAL A 27 -0.03 -2.02 -4.22
N SER A 28 -1.26 -1.91 -3.72
CA SER A 28 -1.70 -2.67 -2.55
C SER A 28 -1.97 -4.14 -2.90
N ALA A 29 -1.97 -5.04 -1.91
CA ALA A 29 -2.25 -6.46 -2.15
C ALA A 29 -3.61 -6.70 -2.81
N ALA A 30 -4.63 -5.92 -2.43
CA ALA A 30 -5.97 -6.03 -3.00
C ALA A 30 -5.99 -5.60 -4.48
N GLU A 31 -5.35 -4.47 -4.81
CA GLU A 31 -5.22 -4.02 -6.19
C GLU A 31 -4.45 -5.02 -7.05
N LEU A 32 -3.35 -5.58 -6.54
CA LEU A 32 -2.56 -6.57 -7.26
C LEU A 32 -3.38 -7.84 -7.56
N LEU A 33 -4.25 -8.28 -6.65
CA LEU A 33 -5.17 -9.38 -6.90
C LEU A 33 -6.19 -9.04 -7.99
N THR A 34 -6.76 -7.84 -7.98
CA THR A 34 -7.68 -7.38 -9.04
C THR A 34 -6.96 -7.30 -10.39
N MET A 35 -5.72 -6.79 -10.42
CA MET A 35 -4.90 -6.75 -11.63
C MET A 35 -4.62 -8.16 -12.18
N ALA A 36 -4.29 -9.10 -11.30
CA ALA A 36 -4.05 -10.50 -11.64
C ALA A 36 -5.31 -11.16 -12.24
N ASP A 37 -6.48 -10.90 -11.68
CA ASP A 37 -7.77 -11.36 -12.19
C ASP A 37 -8.08 -10.80 -13.58
N ILE A 38 -7.92 -9.49 -13.79
CA ILE A 38 -8.14 -8.85 -15.10
C ILE A 38 -7.19 -9.40 -16.16
N LEU A 39 -5.92 -9.60 -15.81
CA LEU A 39 -4.90 -10.10 -16.73
C LEU A 39 -4.92 -11.63 -16.88
N GLN A 40 -5.77 -12.33 -16.10
CA GLN A 40 -5.86 -13.79 -16.08
C GLN A 40 -4.51 -14.46 -15.81
N VAL A 41 -3.71 -13.88 -14.93
CA VAL A 41 -2.41 -14.41 -14.49
C VAL A 41 -2.43 -14.68 -12.99
N HIS A 42 -1.62 -15.62 -12.51
CA HIS A 42 -1.46 -15.80 -11.07
C HIS A 42 -0.68 -14.62 -10.47
N PHE A 43 -1.04 -14.17 -9.26
CA PHE A 43 -0.41 -13.00 -8.62
C PHE A 43 1.12 -13.14 -8.47
N SER A 44 1.65 -14.37 -8.42
CA SER A 44 3.09 -14.63 -8.37
C SER A 44 3.85 -14.11 -9.61
N PHE A 45 3.15 -13.91 -10.74
CA PHE A 45 3.72 -13.38 -11.98
C PHE A 45 4.38 -12.00 -11.78
N PHE A 46 3.88 -11.19 -10.86
CA PHE A 46 4.41 -9.85 -10.59
C PHE A 46 5.68 -9.83 -9.71
N PHE A 47 6.12 -11.00 -9.21
CA PHE A 47 7.24 -11.10 -8.28
C PHE A 47 8.43 -11.84 -8.92
N GLU A 48 9.31 -11.08 -9.58
CA GLU A 48 10.52 -11.61 -10.25
C GLU A 48 11.56 -12.17 -9.26
N LYS A 49 11.73 -11.51 -8.09
CA LYS A 49 12.69 -11.90 -7.04
C LYS A 49 12.02 -12.52 -5.81
N ALA A 50 10.93 -13.25 -5.99
CA ALA A 50 10.45 -14.11 -4.91
C ALA A 50 11.54 -15.17 -4.64
N PRO A 51 11.99 -15.38 -3.38
CA PRO A 51 12.93 -16.44 -3.07
C PRO A 51 12.29 -17.79 -3.40
N GLY A 52 12.57 -18.31 -4.61
CA GLY A 52 11.97 -19.51 -5.17
C GLY A 52 11.62 -19.47 -6.67
N SER A 53 11.71 -18.31 -7.36
CA SER A 53 11.32 -18.19 -8.79
C SER A 53 12.45 -18.36 -9.80
N ASP A 54 13.72 -18.31 -9.38
CA ASP A 54 14.84 -18.70 -10.25
C ASP A 54 14.98 -20.23 -10.16
N GLY A 55 15.01 -20.93 -11.30
CA GLY A 55 14.85 -22.39 -11.47
C GLY A 55 15.94 -23.28 -10.84
N GLY A 56 16.35 -23.01 -9.60
CA GLY A 56 17.31 -23.77 -8.82
C GLY A 56 16.66 -24.35 -7.58
N MET A 57 15.83 -25.38 -7.76
CA MET A 57 15.29 -26.24 -6.71
C MET A 57 14.42 -25.49 -5.68
N PRO A 58 13.37 -26.10 -5.11
CA PRO A 58 12.84 -25.57 -3.87
C PRO A 58 13.99 -25.64 -2.87
N MET A 59 14.62 -24.51 -2.53
CA MET A 59 15.13 -24.35 -1.18
C MET A 59 13.90 -24.57 -0.32
N THR A 60 13.71 -25.82 0.10
CA THR A 60 12.94 -26.14 1.29
C THR A 60 13.53 -25.19 2.32
N VAL A 61 12.84 -24.09 2.60
CA VAL A 61 13.11 -23.28 3.77
C VAL A 61 12.97 -24.31 4.87
N GLY A 62 14.14 -24.83 5.29
CA GLY A 62 14.24 -25.87 6.29
C GLY A 62 13.39 -25.37 7.41
N ARG A 63 12.33 -26.14 7.70
CA ARG A 63 11.32 -25.92 8.72
C ARG A 63 11.95 -25.12 9.85
N ARG A 64 11.87 -23.79 9.78
CA ARG A 64 12.26 -22.95 10.89
C ARG A 64 11.18 -23.26 11.86
N ASP A 65 11.55 -24.04 12.87
CA ASP A 65 10.69 -24.36 13.98
C ASP A 65 9.96 -23.07 14.33
N VAL A 66 8.66 -23.05 14.06
CA VAL A 66 7.75 -22.04 14.58
C VAL A 66 7.58 -22.37 16.06
N SER A 67 8.70 -22.41 16.77
CA SER A 67 8.80 -22.45 18.21
C SER A 67 8.35 -21.08 18.66
N ARG A 68 7.03 -20.96 18.81
CA ARG A 68 6.41 -20.41 20.01
C ARG A 68 7.06 -19.10 20.48
N SER A 69 6.98 -18.06 19.66
CA SER A 69 6.97 -16.68 20.17
C SER A 69 6.24 -15.71 19.24
N MET A 70 5.14 -16.15 18.62
CA MET A 70 4.05 -15.22 18.29
C MET A 70 3.29 -14.84 19.55
N VAL A 71 4.01 -14.29 20.54
CA VAL A 71 3.41 -13.34 21.48
C VAL A 71 3.81 -12.00 20.91
N PHE A 72 2.95 -11.44 20.05
CA PHE A 72 3.00 -10.00 19.80
C PHE A 72 2.75 -9.35 21.17
N PRO A 73 3.73 -8.63 21.78
CA PRO A 73 3.39 -7.80 22.90
C PRO A 73 2.53 -6.68 22.33
N SER A 74 1.21 -6.83 22.42
CA SER A 74 0.23 -5.79 22.18
C SER A 74 0.42 -4.69 23.22
N ARG A 75 1.50 -3.93 23.14
CA ARG A 75 1.58 -2.61 23.77
C ARG A 75 0.91 -1.63 22.83
N ILE A 76 -0.42 -1.74 22.77
CA ILE A 76 -1.26 -0.59 22.46
C ILE A 76 -0.98 0.42 23.58
N VAL A 77 -0.01 1.30 23.38
CA VAL A 77 0.05 2.54 24.13
C VAL A 77 -1.09 3.38 23.55
N ARG A 78 -2.26 3.34 24.19
CA ARG A 78 -3.30 4.33 23.98
C ARG A 78 -2.73 5.66 24.49
N ARG A 79 -1.94 6.35 23.66
CA ARG A 79 -1.64 7.75 23.91
C ARG A 79 -2.87 8.54 23.49
N TRP A 80 -3.82 8.65 24.42
CA TRP A 80 -4.78 9.75 24.45
C TRP A 80 -3.96 11.04 24.33
N ARG A 81 -3.83 11.59 23.12
CA ARG A 81 -3.50 13.00 22.96
C ARG A 81 -4.75 13.74 23.39
N ILE A 82 -4.76 14.05 24.67
CA ILE A 82 -5.65 15.02 25.30
C ILE A 82 -5.75 16.22 24.37
N ILE A 83 -6.98 16.49 23.94
CA ILE A 83 -7.38 17.73 23.29
C ILE A 83 -7.06 18.84 24.29
N ARG A 84 -6.14 19.73 23.93
CA ARG A 84 -6.00 21.03 24.61
C ARG A 84 -6.76 22.07 23.77
N PRO A 85 -7.96 22.51 24.18
CA PRO A 85 -8.54 23.71 23.63
C PRO A 85 -7.84 24.88 24.34
N SER A 86 -6.76 25.39 23.76
CA SER A 86 -6.21 26.68 24.19
C SER A 86 -6.46 27.70 23.09
N LEU A 87 -7.58 28.41 23.24
CA LEU A 87 -7.65 29.87 23.17
C LEU A 87 -6.71 30.50 22.12
N TRP A 88 -7.06 30.38 20.83
CA TRP A 88 -6.51 31.32 19.85
C TRP A 88 -7.34 32.59 19.93
N GLY A 89 -6.78 33.53 20.69
CA GLY A 89 -7.34 34.85 20.95
C GLY A 89 -7.71 35.60 19.68
N GLY A 90 -8.78 36.37 19.81
CA GLY A 90 -9.33 37.21 18.78
C GLY A 90 -8.30 38.12 18.13
N ARG A 91 -8.47 38.30 16.82
CA ARG A 91 -8.04 39.50 16.12
C ARG A 91 -9.28 40.15 15.55
N SER A 92 -9.58 41.28 16.15
CA SER A 92 -10.55 42.28 15.75
C SER A 92 -10.44 42.63 14.26
N THR A 93 -11.60 42.71 13.63
CA THR A 93 -11.82 43.48 12.41
C THR A 93 -11.49 44.95 12.68
N GLY A 94 -10.39 45.43 12.11
CA GLY A 94 -10.13 46.86 11.96
C GLY A 94 -10.57 47.31 10.58
N LEU A 95 -11.79 47.84 10.48
CA LEU A 95 -12.18 48.69 9.35
C LEU A 95 -11.31 49.95 9.40
N SER A 96 -10.60 50.25 8.32
CA SER A 96 -10.01 51.57 8.09
C SER A 96 -10.86 52.29 7.07
N ALA A 97 -11.63 53.27 7.55
CA ALA A 97 -12.24 54.34 6.77
C ALA A 97 -11.35 55.58 6.93
N GLY A 98 -11.07 56.28 5.82
CA GLY A 98 -10.29 57.52 5.79
C GLY A 98 -9.29 57.54 4.66
#